data_AF-A0A1I4QCD6-F1
#
_entry.id   AF-A0A1I4QCD6-F1
#
_cell.length_a   1.000
_cell.length_b   1.000
_cell.length_c   1.000
_cell.angle_alpha   90.00
_cell.angle_beta   90.00
_cell.angle_gamma   90.00
#
_symmetry.space_group_name_H-M   'P 1'
#
loop_
_entity.id
_entity.type
_entity.pdbx_description
1 polymer ?
#
loop_
_entity_poly.entity_id
_entity_poly.type
_entity_poly.pdbx_seq_one_letter_code
_entity_poly.pdbx_strand_id
1 'polypeptide(L)'
;MKATKWLKITLFAASLLIGSSAFADKALLNVSYDPTRELYQEFNPAFSKYWQAQSGEKVTIKQSHGGSGKQARSVIDGLDADVVTLA
;
A
#
# COMPACT_ATOMS: atom_id res chain seq x y z
N MET A 1 37.38 31.20 14.62
CA MET A 1 36.08 30.91 15.27
C MET A 1 34.85 31.15 14.37
N LYS A 2 34.84 32.12 13.44
CA LYS A 2 33.67 32.39 12.58
C LYS A 2 33.44 31.31 11.51
N ALA A 3 34.48 30.84 10.82
CA ALA A 3 34.37 29.83 9.75
C ALA A 3 33.71 28.50 10.22
N THR A 4 34.04 28.05 11.44
CA THR A 4 33.48 26.83 12.03
C THR A 4 32.00 26.95 12.37
N LYS A 5 31.49 28.17 12.60
CA LYS A 5 30.07 28.43 12.88
C LYS A 5 29.23 28.36 11.59
N TRP A 6 29.78 28.83 10.48
CA TRP A 6 29.12 28.75 9.17
C TRP A 6 29.12 27.34 8.62
N LEU A 7 30.21 26.58 8.80
CA LEU A 7 30.29 25.17 8.40
C LEU A 7 29.25 24.29 9.12
N LYS A 8 28.97 24.57 10.40
CA LYS A 8 27.95 23.85 11.18
C LYS A 8 26.52 24.18 10.71
N ILE A 9 26.28 25.41 10.26
CA ILE A 9 24.98 25.84 9.74
C ILE A 9 24.69 25.19 8.39
N THR A 10 25.68 25.12 7.50
CA THR A 10 25.54 24.40 6.22
C THR A 10 25.33 22.90 6.41
N LEU A 11 26.02 22.28 7.38
CA LEU A 11 25.84 20.84 7.67
C LEU A 11 24.42 20.53 8.19
N PHE A 12 23.86 21.38 9.03
CA PHE A 12 22.51 21.21 9.58
C PHE A 12 21.40 21.49 8.55
N ALA A 13 21.61 22.45 7.65
CA ALA A 13 20.69 22.71 6.54
C ALA A 13 20.68 21.57 5.50
N ALA A 14 21.84 20.92 5.27
CA ALA A 14 21.93 19.77 4.37
C ALA A 14 21.16 18.54 4.88
N SER A 15 21.06 18.34 6.20
CA SER A 15 20.29 17.21 6.77
C SER A 15 18.78 17.32 6.56
N LEU A 16 18.22 18.52 6.34
CA LEU A 16 16.78 18.67 6.05
C LEU A 16 16.41 18.25 4.60
N LEU A 17 17.39 18.16 3.71
CA LEU A 17 17.15 17.75 2.31
C LEU A 17 17.13 16.23 2.12
N ILE A 18 17.46 15.46 3.16
CA ILE A 18 17.42 13.98 3.17
C ILE A 18 16.16 13.52 3.91
N GLY A 19 15.01 14.12 3.60
CA GLY A 19 13.73 13.68 4.10
C GLY A 19 13.35 12.34 3.45
N SER A 20 13.62 11.23 4.14
CA SER A 20 13.08 9.93 3.77
C SER A 20 11.56 9.99 3.84
N SER A 21 10.86 9.69 2.73
CA SER A 21 9.41 9.48 2.76
C SER A 21 9.09 8.36 3.73
N ALA A 22 8.44 8.68 4.85
CA ALA A 22 7.96 7.68 5.78
C ALA A 22 6.74 6.98 5.15
N PHE A 23 6.92 5.76 4.67
CA PHE A 23 5.82 4.94 4.19
C PHE A 23 5.13 4.27 5.38
N ALA A 24 3.84 4.57 5.58
CA ALA A 24 3.01 3.82 6.51
C ALA A 24 2.70 2.44 5.92
N ASP A 25 2.60 1.40 6.76
CA ASP A 25 2.14 0.09 6.32
C ASP A 25 0.72 0.21 5.75
N LYS A 26 0.58 0.02 4.43
CA LYS A 26 -0.70 0.19 3.73
C LYS A 26 -1.38 -1.16 3.56
N ALA A 27 -2.60 -1.26 4.07
CA ALA A 27 -3.44 -2.44 3.88
C ALA A 27 -4.49 -2.15 2.82
N LEU A 28 -4.64 -3.05 1.85
CA LEU A 28 -5.69 -3.00 0.84
C LEU A 28 -6.65 -4.16 1.05
N LEU A 29 -7.95 -3.94 0.88
CA LEU A 29 -8.97 -4.97 0.82
C LEU A 29 -9.44 -5.16 -0.64
N ASN A 30 -9.14 -6.34 -1.19
CA ASN A 30 -9.68 -6.80 -2.46
C ASN A 30 -10.95 -7.63 -2.23
N VAL A 31 -12.09 -7.12 -2.68
CA VAL A 31 -13.38 -7.81 -2.67
C VAL A 31 -13.63 -8.41 -4.03
N SER A 32 -13.65 -9.75 -4.12
CA SER A 32 -13.84 -10.46 -5.39
C SER A 32 -14.95 -11.51 -5.34
N TYR A 33 -15.36 -11.98 -6.51
CA TYR A 33 -16.26 -13.12 -6.61
C TYR A 33 -15.50 -14.45 -6.51
N ASP A 34 -16.14 -15.47 -5.93
CA ASP A 34 -15.52 -16.73 -5.50
C ASP A 34 -14.64 -17.44 -6.55
N PRO A 35 -15.03 -17.52 -7.84
CA PRO A 35 -14.20 -18.10 -8.91
C PRO A 35 -12.80 -17.51 -9.09
N THR A 36 -12.52 -16.31 -8.55
CA THR A 36 -11.20 -15.67 -8.65
C THR A 36 -10.36 -15.81 -7.38
N ARG A 37 -10.83 -16.57 -6.38
CA ARG A 37 -10.13 -16.73 -5.09
C ARG A 37 -8.70 -17.23 -5.27
N GLU A 38 -8.54 -18.33 -5.99
CA GLU A 38 -7.24 -18.99 -6.17
C GLU A 38 -6.28 -18.08 -6.94
N LEU A 39 -6.79 -17.39 -7.96
CA LEU A 39 -6.03 -16.35 -8.68
C LEU A 39 -5.48 -15.30 -7.71
N TYR A 40 -6.31 -14.74 -6.82
CA TYR A 40 -5.86 -13.68 -5.91
C TYR A 40 -5.04 -14.18 -4.73
N GLN A 41 -5.18 -15.45 -4.33
CA GLN A 41 -4.28 -16.09 -3.38
C GLN A 41 -2.83 -16.13 -3.90
N GLU A 42 -2.65 -16.35 -5.21
CA GLU A 42 -1.33 -16.38 -5.84
C GLU A 42 -0.86 -14.99 -6.27
N PHE A 43 -1.76 -14.18 -6.84
CA PHE A 43 -1.43 -12.88 -7.40
C PHE A 43 -1.11 -11.84 -6.34
N ASN A 44 -1.87 -11.78 -5.23
CA ASN A 44 -1.69 -10.74 -4.22
C ASN A 44 -0.27 -10.74 -3.61
N PRO A 45 0.31 -11.89 -3.20
CA PRO A 45 1.70 -11.93 -2.73
C PRO A 45 2.72 -11.51 -3.80
N ALA A 46 2.48 -11.88 -5.07
CA ALA A 46 3.35 -11.50 -6.17
C ALA A 46 3.31 -9.97 -6.40
N PHE A 47 2.11 -9.38 -6.39
CA PHE A 47 1.92 -7.95 -6.50
C PHE A 47 2.56 -7.19 -5.34
N SER A 48 2.37 -7.63 -4.08
CA SER A 48 2.99 -6.98 -2.92
C SER A 48 4.52 -6.93 -3.04
N LYS A 49 5.15 -8.02 -3.51
CA LYS A 49 6.60 -8.07 -3.75
C LYS A 49 7.01 -7.13 -4.89
N TYR A 50 6.28 -7.17 -6.00
CA TYR A 50 6.52 -6.31 -7.16
C TYR A 50 6.42 -4.82 -6.77
N TRP A 51 5.36 -4.44 -6.05
CA TRP A 51 5.12 -3.07 -5.65
C TRP A 51 6.20 -2.54 -4.71
N GLN A 52 6.63 -3.37 -3.74
CA GLN A 52 7.72 -2.99 -2.85
C GLN A 52 9.03 -2.79 -3.62
N ALA A 53 9.33 -3.63 -4.61
CA ALA A 53 10.52 -3.46 -5.44
C ALA A 53 10.46 -2.20 -6.32
N GLN A 54 9.26 -1.85 -6.80
CA GLN A 54 9.06 -0.72 -7.71
C GLN A 54 8.98 0.63 -7.00
N SER A 55 8.27 0.69 -5.88
CA SER A 55 7.93 1.94 -5.18
C SER A 55 8.70 2.14 -3.88
N GLY A 56 9.26 1.07 -3.30
CA GLY A 56 9.77 1.06 -1.93
C GLY A 56 8.67 0.95 -0.85
N GLU A 57 7.39 1.01 -1.22
CA GLU A 57 6.26 0.93 -0.30
C GLU A 57 5.84 -0.52 -0.06
N LYS A 58 5.64 -0.87 1.22
CA LYS A 58 5.11 -2.18 1.59
C LYS A 58 3.59 -2.13 1.65
N VAL A 59 2.96 -2.98 0.84
CA VAL A 59 1.49 -3.14 0.80
C VAL A 59 1.09 -4.54 1.24
N THR A 60 0.10 -4.62 2.13
CA THR A 60 -0.52 -5.89 2.56
C THR A 60 -1.90 -5.99 1.94
N ILE A 61 -2.17 -7.03 1.15
CA ILE A 61 -3.49 -7.21 0.53
C ILE A 61 -4.27 -8.29 1.29
N LYS A 62 -5.43 -7.90 1.79
CA LYS A 62 -6.47 -8.79 2.32
C LYS A 62 -7.48 -9.09 1.23
N GLN A 63 -8.18 -10.21 1.35
CA GLN A 63 -9.20 -10.61 0.38
C GLN A 63 -10.50 -11.04 1.05
N SER A 64 -11.61 -10.72 0.39
CA SER A 64 -12.96 -11.23 0.69
C SER A 64 -13.53 -11.81 -0.59
N HIS A 65 -14.09 -13.03 -0.52
CA HIS A 65 -14.63 -13.72 -1.68
C HIS A 65 -16.00 -14.37 -1.40
N GLY A 66 -16.85 -14.43 -2.42
CA GLY A 66 -18.20 -15.00 -2.33
C GLY A 66 -19.00 -14.77 -3.60
N GLY A 67 -20.32 -15.00 -3.59
CA GLY A 67 -21.15 -14.67 -4.75
C GLY A 67 -21.12 -13.17 -5.07
N SER A 68 -21.06 -12.79 -6.36
CA SER A 68 -20.92 -11.38 -6.79
C SER A 68 -21.95 -10.45 -6.16
N GLY A 69 -23.23 -10.84 -6.14
CA GLY A 69 -24.29 -10.05 -5.54
C GLY A 69 -24.16 -9.88 -4.01
N LYS A 70 -23.62 -10.90 -3.31
CA LYS A 70 -23.34 -10.80 -1.87
C LYS A 70 -22.20 -9.82 -1.60
N GLN A 71 -21.14 -9.87 -2.40
CA GLN A 71 -19.99 -8.98 -2.25
C GLN A 71 -20.33 -7.53 -2.63
N ALA A 72 -21.09 -7.33 -3.71
CA ALA A 72 -21.63 -6.02 -4.06
C ALA A 72 -22.47 -5.44 -2.91
N ARG A 73 -23.37 -6.23 -2.32
CA ARG A 73 -24.15 -5.79 -1.16
C ARG A 73 -23.28 -5.47 0.04
N SER A 74 -22.29 -6.28 0.39
CA SER A 74 -21.42 -5.96 1.53
C SER A 74 -20.69 -4.64 1.35
N VAL A 75 -20.25 -4.30 0.13
CA VAL A 75 -19.63 -3.00 -0.16
C VAL A 75 -20.67 -1.87 -0.03
N ILE A 76 -21.87 -2.03 -0.58
CA ILE A 76 -22.98 -1.06 -0.43
C ILE A 76 -23.32 -0.83 1.05
N ASP A 77 -23.29 -1.89 1.86
CA ASP A 77 -23.62 -1.88 3.28
C ASP A 77 -22.46 -1.37 4.17
N GLY A 78 -21.34 -0.95 3.57
CA GLY A 78 -20.25 -0.25 4.27
C GLY A 78 -18.96 -1.06 4.48
N LEU A 79 -18.78 -2.19 3.81
CA LEU A 79 -17.46 -2.82 3.72
C LEU A 79 -16.52 -1.92 2.90
N ASP A 80 -15.50 -1.40 3.56
CA ASP A 80 -14.53 -0.48 2.97
C ASP A 80 -13.52 -1.25 2.09
N ALA A 81 -13.91 -1.47 0.83
CA ALA A 81 -13.10 -2.16 -0.16
C ALA A 81 -12.30 -1.17 -0.99
N ASP A 82 -10.99 -1.41 -1.11
CA ASP A 82 -10.13 -0.60 -1.99
C ASP A 82 -10.28 -1.01 -3.46
N VAL A 83 -10.51 -2.31 -3.70
CA VAL A 83 -10.63 -2.90 -5.03
C VAL A 83 -11.82 -3.85 -5.05
N VAL A 84 -12.62 -3.77 -6.11
CA VAL A 84 -13.78 -4.64 -6.31
C VAL A 84 -13.70 -5.27 -7.71
N THR A 85 -13.74 -6.61 -7.76
CA THR A 85 -13.80 -7.36 -9.01
C THR A 85 -14.95 -8.36 -8.98
N LEU A 86 -15.99 -8.14 -9.78
CA LEU A 86 -17.25 -8.89 -9.75
C LEU A 86 -17.64 -9.31 -11.17
N ALA A 87 -18.37 -10.41 -11.29
CA ALA A 87 -18.95 -10.93 -12.54
C ALA A 87 -20.48 -10.98 -12.47
#